data_AF-A0A8T0WVQ8-F1
#
_entry.id   AF-A0A8T0WVQ8-F1
#
_cell.length_a   1.000
_cell.length_b   1.000
_cell.length_c   1.000
_cell.angle_alpha   90.00
_cell.angle_beta   90.00
_cell.angle_gamma   90.00
#
_symmetry.space_group_name_H-M   'P 1'
#
loop_
_entity.id
_entity.type
_entity.pdbx_description
1 polymer ?
#
loop_
_entity_poly.entity_id
_entity_poly.type
_entity_poly.pdbx_seq_one_letter_code
_entity_poly.pdbx_strand_id
1 'polypeptide(L)'
;MKSHSKRLLGVVAFAPTITTLTGSYRSMRAWIPKNQSMQLKTNNSAQIQHISGLPKDWQEKKSRADQLCSRAPFYNHMTKRYELDFRERAGRMGYKVQTSVNNFQMTLEENGRHTILQLGRVGKSKYIMDFR
;
A
#
# COMPACT_ATOMS: atom_id res chain seq x y z
N MET A 1 30.86 14.95 -14.22
CA MET A 1 30.25 14.21 -13.09
C MET A 1 28.78 13.94 -13.40
N LYS A 2 28.34 12.67 -13.43
CA LYS A 2 26.94 12.33 -13.73
C LYS A 2 26.08 12.66 -12.51
N SER A 3 25.31 13.75 -12.61
CA SER A 3 24.27 14.13 -11.64
C SER A 3 23.30 12.97 -11.46
N HIS A 4 23.28 12.36 -10.27
CA HIS A 4 22.24 11.42 -9.90
C HIS A 4 20.99 12.22 -9.60
N SER A 5 20.18 12.47 -10.63
CA SER A 5 18.85 13.06 -10.51
C SER A 5 18.06 12.27 -9.45
N LYS A 6 17.58 12.97 -8.41
CA LYS A 6 16.63 12.42 -7.44
C LYS A 6 15.39 11.98 -8.22
N ARG A 7 15.11 10.68 -8.22
CA ARG A 7 13.93 10.10 -8.88
C ARG A 7 12.79 10.01 -7.87
N LEU A 8 11.61 10.47 -8.26
CA LEU A 8 10.38 10.23 -7.49
C LEU A 8 10.10 8.72 -7.55
N LEU A 9 9.91 8.07 -6.41
CA LEU A 9 9.66 6.60 -6.35
C LEU A 9 8.20 6.26 -6.10
N GLY A 10 7.42 7.23 -5.63
CA GLY A 10 6.02 7.06 -5.34
C GLY A 10 5.46 8.34 -4.73
N VAL A 11 4.14 8.44 -4.73
CA VAL A 11 3.40 9.52 -4.09
C VAL A 11 2.36 8.91 -3.20
N VAL A 12 2.18 9.45 -1.99
CA VAL A 12 1.11 9.06 -1.07
C VAL A 12 0.26 10.29 -0.81
N ALA A 13 -1.05 10.16 -1.03
CA ALA A 13 -2.04 11.18 -0.67
C ALA A 13 -2.97 10.64 0.41
N PHE A 14 -3.20 11.46 1.42
CA PHE A 14 -4.19 11.18 2.47
C PHE A 14 -5.44 12.00 2.19
N ALA A 15 -6.58 11.33 2.07
CA ALA A 15 -7.85 12.02 2.07
C ALA A 15 -8.15 12.55 3.48
N PRO A 16 -8.73 13.76 3.59
CA PRO A 16 -9.28 14.24 4.86
C PRO A 16 -10.26 13.21 5.42
N THR A 17 -10.24 13.05 6.74
CA THR A 17 -11.21 12.19 7.42
C THR A 17 -12.60 12.79 7.28
N ILE A 18 -13.50 12.10 6.61
CA ILE A 18 -14.92 12.48 6.52
C ILE A 18 -15.66 11.70 7.60
N THR A 19 -16.37 12.41 8.47
CA THR A 19 -17.28 11.80 9.45
C THR A 19 -18.62 11.59 8.78
N THR A 20 -19.00 10.34 8.54
CA THR A 20 -20.34 9.98 8.05
C THR A 20 -21.19 9.45 9.21
N LEU A 21 -22.49 9.32 9.00
CA LEU A 21 -23.40 8.69 9.96
C LEU A 21 -23.00 7.24 10.30
N THR A 22 -22.25 6.60 9.40
CA THR A 22 -21.76 5.23 9.52
C THR A 22 -20.34 5.13 10.07
N GLY A 23 -19.67 6.25 10.35
CA GLY A 23 -18.35 6.31 10.99
C GLY A 23 -17.38 7.28 10.33
N SER A 24 -16.19 7.40 10.93
CA SER A 24 -15.09 8.18 10.37
C SER A 24 -13.99 7.23 9.90
N TYR A 25 -13.59 7.34 8.63
CA TYR A 25 -12.42 6.63 8.13
C TYR A 25 -11.51 7.58 7.35
N ARG A 26 -10.21 7.35 7.47
CA ARG A 26 -9.20 8.03 6.65
C ARG A 26 -8.93 7.15 5.44
N SER A 27 -9.05 7.71 4.24
CA SER A 27 -8.60 7.03 3.03
C SER A 27 -7.18 7.48 2.68
N MET A 28 -6.38 6.54 2.17
CA MET A 28 -5.06 6.79 1.64
C MET A 28 -4.99 6.23 0.23
N ARG A 29 -4.32 6.97 -0.67
CA ARG A 29 -3.99 6.52 -2.01
C ARG A 29 -2.50 6.61 -2.20
N ALA A 30 -1.91 5.63 -2.87
CA ALA A 30 -0.52 5.68 -3.26
C ALA A 30 -0.40 5.43 -4.76
N TRP A 31 0.54 6.12 -5.40
CA TRP A 31 0.90 5.87 -6.79
C TRP A 31 2.33 5.40 -6.84
N ILE A 32 2.52 4.25 -7.47
CA ILE A 32 3.82 3.62 -7.64
C ILE A 32 4.09 3.42 -9.14
N PRO A 33 5.36 3.40 -9.57
CA PRO A 33 5.70 3.08 -10.94
C PRO A 33 5.11 1.72 -11.29
N LYS A 34 4.51 1.60 -12.48
CA LYS A 34 4.15 0.29 -12.99
C LYS A 34 5.41 -0.55 -13.11
N ASN A 35 5.43 -1.70 -12.45
CA ASN A 35 6.39 -2.73 -12.78
C ASN A 35 6.05 -3.17 -14.21
N GLN A 36 6.83 -2.72 -15.19
CA GLN A 36 6.96 -3.49 -16.41
C GLN A 36 7.44 -4.85 -15.94
N SER A 37 6.62 -5.88 -16.14
CA SER A 37 6.94 -7.27 -15.84
C SER A 37 8.44 -7.49 -16.04
N MET A 38 9.09 -8.22 -15.13
CA MET A 38 10.39 -8.81 -15.43
C MET A 38 10.22 -9.70 -16.68
N GLN A 39 10.32 -9.11 -17.86
CA GLN A 39 10.77 -9.82 -19.03
C GLN A 39 12.22 -10.13 -18.66
N LEU A 40 12.44 -11.35 -18.18
CA LEU A 40 13.73 -11.99 -18.35
C LEU A 40 14.02 -11.89 -19.85
N LYS A 41 14.76 -10.86 -20.23
CA LYS A 41 15.45 -10.84 -21.50
C LYS A 41 16.54 -11.89 -21.33
N THR A 42 16.22 -13.13 -21.68
CA THR A 42 17.19 -14.08 -22.20
C THR A 42 17.90 -13.35 -23.34
N ASN A 43 19.06 -12.76 -23.05
CA ASN A 43 20.23 -12.60 -23.94
C ASN A 43 21.22 -11.62 -23.29
N ASN A 44 22.33 -12.19 -22.81
CA ASN A 44 23.64 -11.59 -22.51
C ASN A 44 23.74 -10.06 -22.52
N SER A 45 23.29 -9.43 -21.43
CA SER A 45 24.01 -8.34 -20.77
C SER A 45 23.28 -8.06 -19.46
N ALA A 46 24.01 -8.05 -18.34
CA ALA A 46 23.46 -7.67 -17.05
C ALA A 46 23.17 -6.16 -17.03
N GLN A 47 22.14 -5.72 -17.74
CA GLN A 47 21.53 -4.42 -17.50
C GLN A 47 20.70 -4.55 -16.22
N ILE A 48 21.32 -4.15 -15.11
CA ILE A 48 20.64 -3.79 -13.87
C ILE A 48 19.41 -2.96 -14.27
N GLN A 49 18.21 -3.51 -14.06
CA GLN A 49 16.96 -2.80 -14.31
C GLN A 49 16.98 -1.55 -13.43
N HIS A 50 17.31 -0.41 -14.01
CA HIS A 50 17.19 0.86 -13.32
C HIS A 50 15.71 1.01 -12.97
N ILE A 51 15.38 0.99 -11.68
CA ILE A 51 14.04 1.29 -11.17
C ILE A 51 13.57 2.57 -11.89
N SER A 52 12.60 2.42 -12.79
CA SER A 52 11.95 3.55 -13.41
C SER A 52 11.22 4.28 -12.29
N GLY A 53 11.65 5.51 -12.01
CA GLY A 53 10.92 6.35 -11.07
C GLY A 53 9.49 6.58 -11.54
N LEU A 54 8.65 7.08 -10.64
CA LEU A 54 7.28 7.45 -10.94
C LEU A 54 7.31 8.49 -12.09
N PRO A 55 6.67 8.19 -13.24
CA PRO A 55 6.68 9.09 -14.39
C PRO A 55 6.12 10.46 -14.02
N LYS A 56 6.68 11.56 -14.53
CA LYS A 56 6.23 12.92 -14.16
C LYS A 56 4.75 13.17 -14.47
N ASP A 57 4.23 12.53 -15.52
CA ASP A 57 2.84 12.60 -15.97
C ASP A 57 1.93 11.54 -15.31
N TRP A 58 2.34 10.95 -14.18
CA TRP A 58 1.58 9.92 -13.46
C TRP A 58 0.17 10.37 -13.07
N GLN A 59 0.00 11.66 -12.76
CA GLN A 59 -1.28 12.22 -12.35
C GLN A 59 -2.26 12.36 -13.53
N GLU A 60 -1.75 12.72 -14.71
CA GLU A 60 -2.54 12.93 -15.92
C GLU A 60 -2.88 11.61 -16.61
N LYS A 61 -1.94 10.66 -16.60
CA LYS A 61 -2.08 9.37 -17.28
C LYS A 61 -2.09 8.23 -16.27
N LYS A 62 -3.29 7.89 -15.79
CA LYS A 62 -3.53 6.74 -14.88
C LYS A 62 -2.95 5.42 -15.40
N SER A 63 -2.77 5.25 -16.71
CA SER A 63 -2.16 4.05 -17.29
C SER A 63 -0.65 3.92 -17.03
N ARG A 64 0.03 5.00 -16.60
CA ARG A 64 1.50 5.06 -16.41
C ARG A 64 1.97 4.68 -15.00
N ALA A 65 1.07 4.63 -14.03
CA ALA A 65 1.36 4.28 -12.65
C ALA A 65 0.31 3.31 -12.12
N ASP A 66 0.70 2.46 -11.19
CA ASP A 66 -0.27 1.68 -10.42
C ASP A 66 -0.76 2.53 -9.26
N GLN A 67 -2.09 2.56 -9.09
CA GLN A 67 -2.72 3.21 -7.96
C GLN A 67 -3.08 2.15 -6.93
N LEU A 68 -2.58 2.31 -5.71
CA LEU A 68 -2.99 1.56 -4.55
C LEU A 68 -4.02 2.38 -3.76
N CYS A 69 -5.04 1.71 -3.25
CA CYS A 69 -6.10 2.29 -2.43
C CYS A 69 -6.11 1.64 -1.05
N SER A 70 -6.35 2.43 0.00
CA SER A 70 -6.57 1.92 1.35
C SER A 70 -7.86 1.10 1.41
N ARG A 71 -7.80 -0.11 1.95
CA ARG A 71 -8.98 -0.92 2.24
C ARG A 71 -9.84 -0.26 3.31
N ALA A 72 -11.14 -0.19 3.07
CA ALA A 72 -12.10 0.23 4.07
C ALA A 72 -12.23 -0.82 5.18
N PRO A 73 -12.27 -0.42 6.47
CA PRO A 73 -12.52 -1.36 7.55
C PRO A 73 -13.95 -1.90 7.46
N PHE A 74 -14.16 -3.15 7.89
CA PHE A 74 -15.48 -3.75 7.99
C PHE A 74 -16.00 -3.66 9.43
N TYR A 75 -17.32 -3.62 9.61
CA TYR A 75 -17.90 -3.65 10.94
C TYR A 75 -17.87 -5.07 11.51
N ASN A 76 -17.15 -5.26 12.61
CA ASN A 76 -17.10 -6.52 13.34
C ASN A 76 -18.23 -6.57 14.38
N HIS A 77 -19.21 -7.45 14.18
CA HIS A 77 -20.36 -7.58 15.08
C HIS A 77 -20.02 -8.13 16.47
N MET A 78 -18.90 -8.85 16.62
CA MET A 78 -18.47 -9.40 17.91
C MET A 78 -17.78 -8.32 18.76
N THR A 79 -16.88 -7.54 18.18
CA THR A 79 -16.15 -6.47 18.89
C THR A 79 -16.87 -5.11 18.85
N LYS A 80 -17.97 -5.01 18.07
CA LYS A 80 -18.78 -3.81 17.84
C LYS A 80 -17.99 -2.63 17.29
N ARG A 81 -16.99 -2.89 16.44
CA ARG A 81 -16.04 -1.88 15.94
C ARG A 81 -15.69 -2.11 14.47
N TYR A 82 -15.29 -1.03 13.80
CA TYR A 82 -14.71 -1.11 12.46
C TYR A 82 -13.26 -1.57 12.54
N GLU A 83 -12.94 -2.66 11.84
CA GLU A 83 -11.65 -3.34 11.93
C GLU A 83 -11.13 -3.75 10.54
N LEU A 84 -9.82 -3.98 10.47
CA LEU A 84 -9.16 -4.61 9.33
C LEU A 84 -8.78 -6.03 9.70
N ASP A 85 -8.90 -6.95 8.75
CA ASP A 85 -8.54 -8.35 8.98
C ASP A 85 -7.05 -8.59 8.70
N PHE A 86 -6.27 -8.75 9.76
CA PHE A 86 -4.85 -9.09 9.69
C PHE A 86 -4.57 -10.60 9.77
N ARG A 87 -5.60 -11.45 9.89
CA ARG A 87 -5.44 -12.90 10.15
C ARG A 87 -4.81 -13.66 8.99
N GLU A 88 -5.02 -13.19 7.75
CA GLU A 88 -4.48 -13.86 6.55
C GLU A 88 -2.96 -14.07 6.64
N ARG A 89 -2.23 -13.17 7.34
CA ARG A 89 -0.77 -13.27 7.52
C ARG A 89 -0.20 -12.84 8.86
N ALA A 90 -0.62 -11.74 9.48
CA ALA A 90 -0.10 -11.37 10.81
C ALA A 90 -0.36 -12.47 11.84
N GLY A 91 -1.50 -13.16 11.70
CA GLY A 91 -1.84 -14.36 12.46
C GLY A 91 -0.87 -15.53 12.25
N ARG A 92 -0.21 -15.65 11.08
CA ARG A 92 0.76 -16.73 10.81
C ARG A 92 2.06 -16.57 11.58
N MET A 93 2.45 -15.33 11.88
CA MET A 93 3.64 -15.05 12.71
C MET A 93 3.31 -15.01 14.22
N GLY A 94 2.07 -15.31 14.61
CA GLY A 94 1.62 -15.28 16.02
C GLY A 94 1.48 -13.87 16.60
N TYR A 95 1.68 -12.81 15.80
CA TYR A 95 1.54 -11.44 16.28
C TYR A 95 0.08 -11.01 16.30
N LYS A 96 -0.42 -10.70 17.49
CA LYS A 96 -1.74 -10.08 17.66
C LYS A 96 -1.64 -8.59 17.34
N VAL A 97 -2.15 -8.19 16.18
CA VAL A 97 -2.24 -6.78 15.80
C VAL A 97 -3.18 -6.06 16.77
N GLN A 98 -2.68 -5.00 17.39
CA GLN A 98 -3.41 -4.12 18.29
C GLN A 98 -4.14 -3.04 17.49
N THR A 99 -5.21 -2.48 18.05
CA THR A 99 -5.91 -1.35 17.45
C THR A 99 -4.99 -0.13 17.36
N SER A 100 -4.98 0.52 16.19
CA SER A 100 -4.21 1.74 15.99
C SER A 100 -4.72 2.50 14.77
N VAL A 101 -4.66 3.83 14.82
CA VAL A 101 -4.90 4.70 13.66
C VAL A 101 -3.84 4.55 12.56
N ASN A 102 -2.70 3.94 12.89
CA ASN A 102 -1.60 3.67 11.96
C ASN A 102 -1.78 2.34 11.21
N ASN A 103 -2.80 1.54 11.56
CA ASN A 103 -3.05 0.28 10.90
C ASN A 103 -3.72 0.52 9.54
N PHE A 104 -3.17 -0.07 8.48
CA PHE A 104 -3.77 0.02 7.15
C PHE A 104 -3.45 -1.20 6.28
N GLN A 105 -4.26 -1.39 5.25
CA GLN A 105 -4.03 -2.34 4.16
C GLN A 105 -4.23 -1.59 2.83
N MET A 106 -3.36 -1.82 1.85
CA MET A 106 -3.40 -1.24 0.51
C MET A 106 -3.66 -2.32 -0.52
N THR A 107 -4.56 -2.05 -1.46
CA THR A 107 -4.97 -2.95 -2.54
C THR A 107 -4.85 -2.24 -3.89
N LEU A 108 -4.58 -2.95 -4.98
CA LEU A 108 -4.56 -2.38 -6.34
C LEU A 108 -5.96 -1.94 -6.80
N GLU A 109 -6.95 -2.77 -6.47
CA GLU A 109 -8.35 -2.51 -6.80
C GLU A 109 -9.08 -2.01 -5.57
N GLU A 110 -10.04 -1.12 -5.77
CA GLU A 110 -10.99 -0.74 -4.73
C GLU A 110 -11.81 -1.98 -4.33
N ASN A 111 -11.80 -2.32 -3.03
CA ASN A 111 -12.35 -3.57 -2.49
C ASN A 111 -11.69 -4.86 -2.98
N GLY A 112 -10.49 -4.77 -3.59
CA GLY A 112 -9.73 -5.94 -4.00
C GLY A 112 -9.42 -6.86 -2.82
N ARG A 113 -9.47 -8.18 -3.04
CA ARG A 113 -9.14 -9.19 -1.99
C ARG A 113 -7.65 -9.23 -1.67
N HIS A 114 -6.80 -8.97 -2.66
CA HIS A 114 -5.36 -9.09 -2.54
C HIS A 114 -4.74 -7.83 -1.93
N THR A 115 -4.17 -7.98 -0.72
CA THR A 115 -3.39 -6.93 -0.06
C THR A 115 -1.97 -6.89 -0.62
N ILE A 116 -1.55 -5.72 -1.10
CA ILE A 116 -0.21 -5.46 -1.64
C ILE A 116 0.72 -4.95 -0.55
N LEU A 117 0.25 -4.08 0.33
CA LEU A 117 1.00 -3.54 1.46
C LEU A 117 0.11 -3.49 2.69
N GLN A 118 0.61 -3.94 3.83
CA GLN A 118 -0.08 -3.79 5.11
C GLN A 118 0.87 -3.37 6.22
N LEU A 119 0.33 -2.60 7.16
CA LEU A 119 1.01 -2.18 8.37
C LEU A 119 0.09 -2.45 9.57
N GLY A 120 0.62 -3.13 10.59
CA GLY A 120 -0.11 -3.43 11.81
C GLY A 120 0.73 -3.16 13.06
N ARG A 121 0.17 -2.47 14.05
CA ARG A 121 0.81 -2.24 15.35
C ARG A 121 0.79 -3.52 16.19
N VAL A 122 1.93 -3.89 16.78
CA VAL A 122 2.06 -5.08 17.65
C VAL A 122 2.60 -4.74 19.05
N GLY A 123 2.95 -3.47 19.31
CA GLY A 123 3.37 -2.97 20.61
C GLY A 123 3.41 -1.44 20.64
N LYS A 124 3.94 -0.83 21.71
CA LYS A 124 3.96 0.64 21.88
C LYS A 124 4.57 1.39 20.69
N SER A 125 5.72 0.92 20.23
CA SER A 125 6.47 1.47 19.09
C SER A 125 6.93 0.37 18.14
N LYS A 126 6.19 -0.74 18.09
CA LYS A 126 6.51 -1.90 17.24
C LYS A 126 5.40 -2.12 16.24
N TYR A 127 5.79 -2.27 14.98
CA TYR A 127 4.90 -2.49 13.85
C TYR A 127 5.42 -3.64 13.01
N ILE A 128 4.51 -4.38 12.40
CA ILE A 128 4.79 -5.35 11.35
C ILE A 128 4.37 -4.73 10.02
N MET A 129 5.24 -4.86 9.02
CA MET A 129 4.98 -4.42 7.65
C MET A 129 5.18 -5.60 6.71
N ASP A 130 4.24 -5.82 5.80
CA ASP A 130 4.30 -6.89 4.80
C ASP A 130 3.94 -6.29 3.44
N PHE A 131 4.77 -6.54 2.42
CA PHE A 131 4.62 -6.02 1.07
C PHE A 131 4.79 -7.13 0.02
N ARG A 132 4.14 -7.00 -1.14
CA ARG A 132 4.17 -7.95 -2.25
C ARG A 132 4.52 -7.26 -3.56
#